data_AF-A0A7C4B7C6-F1
#
_entry.id   AF-A0A7C4B7C6-F1
#
_cell.length_a   1.000
_cell.length_b   1.000
_cell.length_c   1.000
_cell.angle_alpha   90.00
_cell.angle_beta   90.00
_cell.angle_gamma   90.00
#
_symmetry.space_group_name_H-M   'P 1'
#
loop_
_entity.id
_entity.type
_entity.pdbx_description
1 polymer ?
#
loop_
_entity_poly.entity_id
_entity_poly.type
_entity_poly.pdbx_seq_one_letter_code
_entity_poly.pdbx_strand_id
1 'polypeptide(L)'
;MTLIQNKAIPAMAARDPGQSFARYIAVIWQFLIIVGGLVVFLYLIWGALNWIFSGSNPDRLKRAKDEMFNGLFGLAILILSYALVQIISRVTGLNILNPNWPTF
;
A
#
# COMPACT_ATOMS: atom_id res chain seq x y z
N MET A 1 -14.09 52.73 -1.14
CA MET A 1 -13.07 52.08 -0.30
C MET A 1 -13.09 50.59 -0.59
N THR A 2 -12.25 50.15 -1.53
CA THR A 2 -12.09 48.74 -1.89
C THR A 2 -10.94 48.14 -1.09
N LEU A 3 -11.22 47.11 -0.30
CA LEU A 3 -10.22 46.40 0.47
C LEU A 3 -9.25 45.70 -0.50
N ILE A 4 -7.95 46.05 -0.44
CA ILE A 4 -6.90 45.34 -1.16
C ILE A 4 -6.76 43.96 -0.51
N GLN A 5 -7.37 42.93 -1.11
CA GLN A 5 -7.11 41.55 -0.73
C GLN A 5 -5.77 41.13 -1.33
N ASN A 6 -4.72 41.21 -0.52
CA ASN A 6 -3.37 40.83 -0.92
C ASN A 6 -3.26 39.30 -1.03
N LYS A 7 -3.12 38.79 -2.26
CA LYS A 7 -2.84 37.37 -2.58
C LYS A 7 -1.40 36.93 -2.21
N ALA A 8 -0.62 37.77 -1.54
CA ALA A 8 0.74 37.47 -1.06
C ALA A 8 0.82 37.21 0.45
N ILE A 9 -0.31 37.15 1.15
CA ILE A 9 -0.41 36.18 2.24
C ILE A 9 -0.70 34.88 1.48
N PRO A 10 0.29 34.01 1.18
CA PRO A 10 -0.08 32.62 1.10
C PRO A 10 -0.82 32.44 2.41
N ALA A 11 -2.12 32.13 2.35
CA ALA A 11 -2.73 31.46 3.48
C ALA A 11 -1.64 30.45 3.84
N MET A 12 -0.98 30.65 4.98
CA MET A 12 -0.28 29.58 5.63
C MET A 12 -1.45 28.64 5.76
N ALA A 13 -1.57 27.74 4.77
CA ALA A 13 -2.69 26.86 4.59
C ALA A 13 -2.68 26.20 5.94
N ALA A 14 -3.63 26.61 6.80
CA ALA A 14 -3.60 26.30 8.21
C ALA A 14 -3.44 24.80 8.16
N ARG A 15 -2.23 24.34 8.51
CA ARG A 15 -1.78 23.02 8.07
C ARG A 15 -2.57 22.12 8.95
N ASP A 16 -3.78 21.76 8.49
CA ASP A 16 -4.80 21.18 9.35
C ASP A 16 -4.07 20.03 10.01
N PRO A 17 -3.96 20.01 11.35
CA PRO A 17 -3.18 18.98 12.02
C PRO A 17 -3.58 17.57 11.55
N GLY A 18 -4.87 17.41 11.19
CA GLY A 18 -5.42 16.23 10.54
C GLY A 18 -4.80 15.88 9.17
N GLN A 19 -4.50 16.86 8.31
CA GLN A 19 -3.88 16.62 7.01
C GLN A 19 -2.41 16.20 7.14
N SER A 20 -1.67 16.77 8.10
CA SER A 20 -0.30 16.35 8.39
C SER A 20 -0.25 14.93 8.94
N PHE A 21 -1.14 14.60 9.87
CA PHE A 21 -1.27 13.25 10.43
C PHE A 21 -1.64 12.22 9.36
N ALA A 22 -2.64 12.53 8.52
CA ALA A 22 -3.04 11.65 7.43
C ALA A 22 -1.92 11.39 6.42
N ARG A 23 -1.05 12.39 6.16
CA ARG A 23 0.11 12.22 5.30
C ARG A 23 1.14 11.24 5.90
N TYR A 24 1.39 11.27 7.21
CA TYR A 24 2.28 10.30 7.84
C TYR A 24 1.74 8.88 7.74
N ILE A 25 0.42 8.69 7.97
CA ILE A 25 -0.24 7.40 7.79
C ILE A 25 -0.14 6.93 6.34
N ALA A 26 -0.35 7.82 5.37
CA ALA A 26 -0.26 7.51 3.95
C ALA A 26 1.11 6.96 3.55
N VAL A 27 2.18 7.60 4.03
CA VAL A 27 3.56 7.18 3.74
C VAL A 27 3.86 5.81 4.37
N ILE A 28 3.46 5.60 5.63
CA ILE A 28 3.64 4.31 6.30
C ILE A 28 2.88 3.21 5.57
N TRP A 29 1.61 3.46 5.21
CA TRP A 29 0.80 2.49 4.50
C TRP A 29 1.38 2.17 3.11
N GLN A 30 1.83 3.18 2.36
CA GLN A 30 2.49 2.96 1.07
C GLN A 30 3.74 2.10 1.22
N PHE A 31 4.55 2.36 2.25
CA PHE A 31 5.72 1.53 2.56
C PHE A 31 5.33 0.08 2.85
N LEU A 32 4.28 -0.16 3.66
CA LEU A 32 3.78 -1.50 3.95
C LEU A 32 3.28 -2.24 2.71
N ILE A 33 2.61 -1.56 1.78
CA ILE A 33 2.14 -2.18 0.53
C ILE A 33 3.32 -2.58 -0.35
N ILE A 34 4.35 -1.74 -0.47
CA ILE A 34 5.55 -2.04 -1.28
C ILE A 34 6.30 -3.23 -0.69
N VAL A 35 6.57 -3.20 0.62
CA VAL A 35 7.27 -4.29 1.32
C VAL A 35 6.45 -5.56 1.30
N GLY A 36 5.14 -5.47 1.59
CA GLY A 36 4.23 -6.59 1.55
C GLY A 36 4.15 -7.24 0.17
N GLY A 37 4.06 -6.44 -0.90
CA GLY A 37 4.07 -6.92 -2.27
C GLY A 37 5.37 -7.66 -2.61
N LEU A 38 6.51 -7.15 -2.17
CA LEU A 38 7.81 -7.81 -2.34
C LEU A 38 7.87 -9.15 -1.61
N VAL A 39 7.42 -9.21 -0.35
CA VAL A 39 7.40 -10.44 0.45
C VAL A 39 6.49 -11.50 -0.20
N VAL A 40 5.29 -11.10 -0.63
CA VAL A 40 4.36 -12.00 -1.33
C VAL A 40 4.99 -12.53 -2.61
N PHE A 41 5.66 -11.68 -3.39
CA PHE A 41 6.35 -12.10 -4.60
C PHE A 41 7.44 -13.15 -4.32
N LEU A 42 8.26 -12.93 -3.29
CA LEU A 42 9.28 -13.90 -2.86
C LEU A 42 8.65 -15.23 -2.41
N TYR A 43 7.54 -15.17 -1.69
CA TYR A 43 6.80 -16.36 -1.24
C TYR A 43 6.24 -17.19 -2.40
N LEU A 44 5.70 -16.51 -3.42
CA LEU A 44 5.20 -17.17 -4.63
C LEU A 44 6.32 -17.87 -5.40
N ILE A 45 7.49 -17.23 -5.52
CA ILE A 45 8.67 -17.85 -6.13
C ILE A 45 9.09 -19.07 -5.31
N TRP A 46 9.14 -18.96 -3.98
CA TRP A 46 9.55 -20.06 -3.11
C TRP A 46 8.61 -21.27 -3.24
N GLY A 47 7.29 -21.03 -3.21
CA GLY A 47 6.29 -22.07 -3.42
C GLY A 47 6.39 -22.70 -4.82
N ALA A 48 6.64 -21.90 -5.86
CA ALA A 48 6.83 -22.41 -7.23
C ALA A 48 8.07 -23.29 -7.35
N LEU A 49 9.20 -22.87 -6.78
CA LEU A 49 10.43 -23.66 -6.76
C LEU A 49 10.21 -24.97 -5.99
N ASN A 50 9.57 -24.92 -4.82
CA ASN A 50 9.24 -26.12 -4.06
C ASN A 50 8.33 -27.07 -4.84
N TRP A 51 7.38 -26.54 -5.61
CA TRP A 51 6.50 -27.36 -6.46
C TRP A 51 7.28 -28.07 -7.57
N ILE A 52 8.19 -27.35 -8.26
CA ILE A 52 9.06 -27.92 -9.31
C ILE A 52 9.99 -29.00 -8.72
N PHE A 53 10.58 -28.75 -7.55
CA PHE A 53 11.50 -29.69 -6.90
C PHE A 53 10.79 -30.84 -6.15
N SER A 54 9.46 -30.84 -6.07
CA SER A 54 8.70 -31.89 -5.38
C SER A 54 8.65 -33.20 -6.17
N GLY A 55 8.78 -33.14 -7.50
CA GLY A 55 8.75 -34.33 -8.37
C GLY A 55 7.49 -35.17 -8.15
N SER A 56 7.66 -36.48 -7.92
CA SER A 56 6.57 -37.43 -7.68
C SER A 56 6.20 -37.63 -6.21
N ASN A 57 6.82 -36.92 -5.27
CA ASN A 57 6.50 -37.06 -3.84
C ASN A 57 5.21 -36.30 -3.49
N PRO A 58 4.11 -37.00 -3.13
CA PRO A 58 2.81 -36.36 -2.91
C PRO A 58 2.79 -35.43 -1.69
N ASP A 59 3.56 -35.72 -0.64
CA ASP A 59 3.62 -34.89 0.57
C ASP A 59 4.34 -33.57 0.34
N ARG A 60 5.37 -33.58 -0.50
CA ARG A 60 6.09 -32.36 -0.89
C ARG A 60 5.24 -31.52 -1.84
N LEU A 61 4.55 -32.20 -2.78
CA LEU A 61 3.63 -31.55 -3.70
C LEU A 61 2.48 -30.84 -2.98
N LYS A 62 1.89 -31.48 -1.95
CA LYS A 62 0.83 -30.89 -1.14
C LYS A 62 1.33 -29.65 -0.40
N ARG A 63 2.48 -29.74 0.27
CA ARG A 63 3.09 -28.60 0.98
C ARG A 63 3.41 -27.43 0.05
N ALA A 64 3.95 -27.69 -1.13
CA ALA A 64 4.24 -26.64 -2.11
C ALA A 64 2.97 -25.94 -2.60
N LYS A 65 1.88 -26.70 -2.82
CA LYS A 65 0.57 -26.11 -3.16
C LYS A 65 0.05 -25.24 -2.02
N ASP A 66 0.12 -25.72 -0.77
CA ASP A 66 -0.31 -24.96 0.39
C ASP A 66 0.49 -23.65 0.53
N GLU A 67 1.81 -23.68 0.30
CA GLU A 67 2.66 -22.48 0.26
C GLU A 67 2.26 -21.50 -0.84
N MET A 68 1.97 -21.99 -2.05
CA MET A 68 1.49 -21.15 -3.15
C MET A 68 0.12 -20.52 -2.84
N PHE A 69 -0.81 -21.28 -2.26
CA PHE A 69 -2.11 -20.76 -1.82
C PHE A 69 -1.96 -19.71 -0.74
N ASN A 70 -1.08 -19.92 0.25
CA ASN A 70 -0.79 -18.93 1.28
C ASN A 70 -0.22 -17.64 0.68
N GLY A 71 0.70 -17.74 -0.29
CA GLY A 71 1.20 -16.59 -1.04
C GLY A 71 0.09 -15.86 -1.80
N LEU A 72 -0.82 -16.60 -2.45
CA LEU A 72 -1.97 -16.03 -3.15
C LEU A 72 -2.95 -15.33 -2.21
N PHE A 73 -3.21 -15.90 -1.02
CA PHE A 73 -4.01 -15.26 0.02
C PHE A 73 -3.36 -13.98 0.52
N GLY A 74 -2.04 -13.97 0.71
CA GLY A 74 -1.28 -12.76 1.03
C GLY A 74 -1.46 -11.66 -0.02
N LEU A 75 -1.39 -12.03 -1.30
CA LEU A 75 -1.66 -11.10 -2.40
C LEU A 75 -3.09 -10.56 -2.37
N ALA A 76 -4.07 -11.44 -2.17
CA ALA A 76 -5.48 -11.05 -2.09
C ALA A 76 -5.73 -10.04 -0.97
N ILE A 77 -5.10 -10.22 0.20
CA ILE A 77 -5.19 -9.29 1.33
C ILE A 77 -4.60 -7.91 0.97
N LEU A 78 -3.46 -7.87 0.26
CA LEU A 78 -2.88 -6.60 -0.19
C LEU A 78 -3.79 -5.85 -1.15
N ILE A 79 -4.41 -6.57 -2.09
CA ILE A 79 -5.38 -6.00 -3.03
C ILE A 79 -6.59 -5.43 -2.29
N LEU A 80 -7.11 -6.17 -1.30
CA LEU A 80 -8.20 -5.70 -0.45
C LEU A 80 -7.81 -4.47 0.38
N SER A 81 -6.59 -4.44 0.93
CA SER A 81 -6.06 -3.28 1.65
C SER A 81 -6.01 -2.04 0.77
N TYR A 82 -5.55 -2.19 -0.48
CA TYR A 82 -5.55 -1.12 -1.48
C TYR A 82 -6.97 -0.60 -1.77
N ALA A 83 -7.93 -1.51 -1.97
CA ALA A 83 -9.33 -1.14 -2.19
C ALA A 83 -9.95 -0.38 -1.00
N LEU A 84 -9.62 -0.77 0.24
CA LEU A 84 -10.08 -0.06 1.43
C LEU A 84 -9.52 1.36 1.50
N VAL A 85 -8.21 1.53 1.24
CA VAL A 85 -7.59 2.86 1.27
C VAL A 85 -8.11 3.77 0.16
N GLN A 86 -8.43 3.22 -1.00
CA GLN A 86 -9.12 3.95 -2.08
C GLN A 86 -10.46 4.55 -1.62
N ILE A 87 -11.25 3.80 -0.86
CA ILE A 87 -12.52 4.29 -0.32
C ILE A 87 -12.28 5.40 0.70
N ILE A 88 -11.33 5.20 1.62
CA ILE A 88 -10.98 6.20 2.65
C ILE A 88 -10.48 7.49 2.01
N SER A 89 -9.65 7.39 0.98
CA SER A 89 -9.13 8.54 0.21
C SER A 89 -10.26 9.35 -0.43
N ARG A 90 -11.28 8.68 -1.00
CA ARG A 90 -12.45 9.35 -1.59
C ARG A 90 -13.34 10.03 -0.56
N VAL A 91 -13.55 9.40 0.60
CA VAL A 91 -14.39 9.95 1.67
C VAL A 91 -13.71 11.15 2.36
N THR A 92 -12.40 11.08 2.56
CA THR A 92 -11.63 12.15 3.23
C THR A 92 -11.16 13.25 2.29
N GLY A 93 -11.20 13.02 0.97
CA GLY A 93 -10.66 13.94 -0.04
C GLY A 93 -9.12 14.03 -0.05
N LEU A 94 -8.44 13.18 0.72
CA LEU A 94 -6.98 13.15 0.82
C LEU A 94 -6.39 12.16 -0.19
N ASN A 95 -5.40 12.59 -0.95
CA ASN A 95 -4.67 11.73 -1.91
C ASN A 95 -3.64 10.85 -1.18
N ILE A 96 -4.12 9.84 -0.45
CA ILE A 96 -3.30 8.88 0.32
C ILE A 96 -2.46 8.00 -0.62
N LEU A 97 -2.94 7.77 -1.83
CA LEU A 97 -2.36 6.85 -2.81
C LEU A 97 -1.24 7.48 -3.65
N ASN A 98 -1.23 8.82 -3.72
CA ASN A 98 -0.18 9.59 -4.38
C ASN A 98 0.19 10.77 -3.47
N PRO A 99 0.87 10.50 -2.33
CA PRO A 99 1.35 11.57 -1.48
C PRO A 99 2.34 12.39 -2.30
N ASN A 100 2.10 13.70 -2.43
CA ASN A 100 3.07 14.60 -3.04
C ASN A 100 4.29 14.70 -2.12
N TRP A 101 5.35 13.98 -2.47
CA TRP A 101 6.62 14.08 -1.80
C TRP A 101 7.18 15.47 -2.11
N PRO A 102 7.38 16.35 -1.12
CA PRO A 102 8.07 17.60 -1.32
C PRO A 102 9.52 17.21 -1.57
N THR A 103 9.85 17.03 -2.85
CA THR A 103 11.21 17.24 -3.32
C THR A 103 11.49 18.72 -3.13
N PHE A 104 12.62 19.00 -2.50
CA PHE A 104 13.08 20.35 -2.13
C PHE A 104 12.85 21.39 -3.23
#